data_AF-A0A972VE94-F1
#
_entry.id   AF-A0A972VE94-F1
#
_cell.length_a   1.000
_cell.length_b   1.000
_cell.length_c   1.000
_cell.angle_alpha   90.00
_cell.angle_beta   90.00
_cell.angle_gamma   90.00
#
_symmetry.space_group_name_H-M   'P 1'
#
loop_
_entity.id
_entity.type
_entity.pdbx_description
1 polymer ?
#
loop_
_entity_poly.entity_id
_entity_poly.type
_entity_poly.pdbx_seq_one_letter_code
_entity_poly.pdbx_strand_id
1 'polypeptide(L)'
;MIDLAGGKAVDSLDGRSLLPVLLQATDTHHTYVYGTSSKDGRKTDYPIKAIRTSRYKYIVNPEFEETYTSWITDSMLGTRWPGYDRHYGYWLTWMAAAHTDARAKKLVNDYLHRPAEELYDLTADPDEQHNIANEPAVHDIKLDLRQRLKQWMITQQDVHYSEAFFASLPSPNF
;
A
#
# COMPACT_ATOMS: atom_id res chain seq x y z
N MET A 1 -2.52 -18.68 16.28
CA MET A 1 -1.85 -19.74 17.08
C MET A 1 -2.65 -21.05 17.13
N ILE A 2 -3.47 -21.38 16.11
CA ILE A 2 -4.31 -22.60 16.14
C ILE A 2 -3.46 -23.86 15.96
N ASP A 3 -2.65 -23.90 14.90
CA ASP A 3 -1.81 -25.07 14.55
C ASP A 3 -0.76 -25.40 15.62
N LEU A 4 -0.04 -24.38 16.12
CA LEU A 4 0.94 -24.57 17.20
C LEU A 4 0.33 -25.17 18.49
N ALA A 5 -0.96 -24.90 18.74
CA ALA A 5 -1.68 -25.44 19.89
C ALA A 5 -2.31 -26.83 19.61
N GLY A 6 -2.05 -27.45 18.45
CA GLY A 6 -2.62 -28.74 18.04
C GLY A 6 -4.03 -28.65 17.44
N GLY A 7 -4.52 -27.45 17.11
CA GLY A 7 -5.80 -27.24 16.46
C GLY A 7 -5.75 -27.48 14.94
N LYS A 8 -6.92 -27.67 14.33
CA LYS A 8 -7.04 -27.86 12.87
C LYS A 8 -7.09 -26.53 12.13
N ALA A 9 -6.67 -26.53 10.85
CA ALA A 9 -6.84 -25.39 9.97
C ALA A 9 -8.32 -24.99 9.85
N VAL A 10 -8.57 -23.69 9.71
CA VAL A 10 -9.90 -23.12 9.55
C VAL A 10 -10.00 -22.61 8.12
N ASP A 11 -10.85 -23.24 7.31
CA ASP A 11 -10.94 -23.00 5.87
C ASP A 11 -11.39 -21.57 5.51
N SER A 12 -12.04 -20.86 6.44
CA SER A 12 -12.49 -19.48 6.24
C SER A 12 -11.40 -18.42 6.50
N LEU A 13 -10.18 -18.81 6.87
CA LEU A 13 -9.07 -17.89 7.08
C LEU A 13 -8.12 -17.87 5.87
N ASP A 14 -7.79 -16.68 5.39
CA ASP A 14 -6.80 -16.48 4.32
C ASP A 14 -5.36 -16.87 4.74
N GLY A 15 -5.10 -16.87 6.05
CA GLY A 15 -3.78 -17.16 6.62
C GLY A 15 -3.47 -18.65 6.68
N ARG A 16 -2.23 -19.02 6.35
CA ARG A 16 -1.70 -20.38 6.54
C ARG A 16 -0.72 -20.43 7.71
N SER A 17 -0.59 -21.60 8.33
CA SER A 17 0.33 -21.77 9.45
C SER A 17 1.77 -21.47 9.06
N LEU A 18 2.48 -20.68 9.88
CA LEU A 18 3.92 -20.41 9.74
C LEU A 18 4.79 -21.51 10.35
N LEU A 19 4.20 -22.51 11.01
CA LEU A 19 4.94 -23.56 11.72
C LEU A 19 5.97 -24.28 10.83
N PRO A 20 5.68 -24.65 9.56
CA PRO A 20 6.68 -25.26 8.68
C PRO A 20 7.92 -24.38 8.45
N VAL A 21 7.76 -23.06 8.39
CA VAL A 21 8.88 -22.11 8.24
C VAL A 21 9.69 -22.04 9.53
N LEU A 22 9.02 -21.94 10.68
CA LEU A 22 9.67 -21.86 12.00
C LEU A 22 10.46 -23.12 12.35
N LEU A 23 9.98 -24.29 11.91
CA LEU A 23 10.65 -25.57 12.06
C LEU A 23 11.67 -25.86 10.95
N GLN A 24 11.94 -24.89 10.07
CA GLN A 24 12.87 -25.02 8.95
C GLN A 24 12.54 -26.17 7.97
N ALA A 25 11.28 -26.56 7.90
CA ALA A 25 10.80 -27.57 6.94
C ALA A 25 10.59 -26.98 5.53
N THR A 26 10.47 -25.65 5.43
CA THR A 26 10.40 -24.88 4.18
C THR A 26 10.95 -23.48 4.41
N ASP A 27 11.52 -22.86 3.38
CA ASP A 27 11.96 -21.47 3.33
C ASP A 27 10.91 -20.54 2.69
N THR A 28 9.86 -21.11 2.12
CA THR A 28 8.77 -20.39 1.45
C THR A 28 7.44 -20.59 2.18
N HIS A 29 6.61 -19.54 2.14
CA HIS A 29 5.29 -19.57 2.73
C HIS A 29 4.23 -19.12 1.72
N HIS A 30 4.13 -17.83 1.42
CA HIS A 30 3.24 -17.29 0.39
C HIS A 30 4.00 -16.84 -0.87
N THR A 31 3.39 -17.03 -2.04
CA THR A 31 3.86 -16.43 -3.31
C THR A 31 3.49 -14.96 -3.42
N TYR A 32 2.42 -14.55 -2.73
CA TYR A 32 2.01 -13.15 -2.57
C TYR A 32 1.31 -12.91 -1.23
N VAL A 33 1.36 -11.66 -0.76
CA VAL A 33 0.64 -11.17 0.42
C VAL A 33 -0.20 -9.96 0.04
N TYR A 34 -1.34 -9.80 0.72
CA TYR A 34 -2.20 -8.62 0.58
C TYR A 34 -2.00 -7.67 1.75
N GLY A 35 -2.06 -6.38 1.46
CA GLY A 35 -2.05 -5.30 2.45
C GLY A 35 -3.31 -4.47 2.30
N THR A 36 -3.97 -4.17 3.40
CA THR A 36 -5.14 -3.28 3.41
C THR A 36 -4.96 -2.23 4.49
N SER A 37 -5.22 -0.99 4.13
CA SER A 37 -5.43 0.13 5.04
C SER A 37 -6.77 0.76 4.70
N SER A 38 -7.54 1.05 5.74
CA SER A 38 -8.85 1.67 5.66
C SER A 38 -8.85 2.97 6.45
N LYS A 39 -9.96 3.69 6.36
CA LYS A 39 -10.17 4.95 7.05
C LYS A 39 -10.17 4.76 8.57
N ASP A 40 -9.37 5.53 9.29
CA ASP A 40 -9.44 5.62 10.76
C ASP A 40 -10.49 6.63 11.25
N GLY A 41 -11.17 7.32 10.31
CA GLY A 41 -12.18 8.35 10.57
C GLY A 41 -11.63 9.61 11.24
N ARG A 42 -10.30 9.79 11.22
CA ARG A 42 -9.61 10.90 11.90
C ARG A 42 -8.54 11.54 11.03
N LYS A 43 -7.39 10.86 10.91
CA LYS A 43 -6.14 11.40 10.38
C LYS A 43 -5.65 10.65 9.17
N THR A 44 -6.02 9.38 9.07
CA THR A 44 -5.74 8.52 7.93
C THR A 44 -7.09 8.18 7.31
N ASP A 45 -7.66 9.12 6.58
CA ASP A 45 -8.95 8.96 5.90
C ASP A 45 -8.78 8.63 4.40
N TYR A 46 -7.82 7.75 4.10
CA TYR A 46 -7.42 7.46 2.73
C TYR A 46 -7.17 5.95 2.58
N PRO A 47 -8.07 5.19 1.92
CA PRO A 47 -7.91 3.76 1.78
C PRO A 47 -6.75 3.43 0.83
N ILE A 48 -5.95 2.44 1.20
CA ILE A 48 -4.84 1.93 0.39
C ILE A 48 -4.95 0.41 0.35
N LYS A 49 -4.81 -0.18 -0.83
CA LYS A 49 -4.87 -1.64 -1.03
C LYS A 49 -3.65 -2.07 -1.82
N ALA A 50 -3.03 -3.18 -1.40
CA ALA A 50 -1.80 -3.64 -2.01
C ALA A 50 -1.78 -5.16 -2.15
N ILE A 51 -1.06 -5.63 -3.17
CA ILE A 51 -0.61 -7.01 -3.31
C ILE A 51 0.89 -6.97 -3.56
N ARG A 52 1.62 -7.87 -2.90
CA ARG A 52 3.08 -7.95 -3.00
C ARG A 52 3.52 -9.38 -3.24
N THR A 53 4.35 -9.59 -4.25
CA THR A 53 5.12 -10.81 -4.47
C THR A 53 6.52 -10.67 -3.88
N SER A 54 7.41 -11.63 -4.10
CA SER A 54 8.82 -11.49 -3.72
C SER A 54 9.53 -10.34 -4.46
N ARG A 55 9.08 -10.01 -5.68
CA ARG A 55 9.74 -9.02 -6.54
C ARG A 55 8.92 -7.75 -6.76
N TYR A 56 7.60 -7.85 -6.88
CA TYR A 56 6.77 -6.70 -7.25
C TYR A 56 5.79 -6.35 -6.15
N LYS A 57 5.56 -5.06 -5.96
CA LYS A 57 4.47 -4.54 -5.12
C LYS A 57 3.58 -3.66 -5.97
N TYR A 58 2.30 -4.02 -6.01
CA TYR A 58 1.26 -3.25 -6.67
C TYR A 58 0.33 -2.65 -5.61
N ILE A 59 0.00 -1.37 -5.77
CA ILE A 59 -0.84 -0.59 -4.86
C ILE A 59 -1.92 0.08 -5.69
N VAL A 60 -3.14 0.11 -5.16
CA VAL A 60 -4.20 1.01 -5.63
C VAL A 60 -4.61 1.97 -4.52
N ASN A 61 -4.90 3.19 -4.95
CA ASN A 61 -5.40 4.27 -4.11
C ASN A 61 -6.82 4.63 -4.61
N PRO A 62 -7.90 4.02 -4.06
CA PRO A 62 -9.26 4.23 -4.56
C PRO A 62 -9.73 5.69 -4.55
N GLU A 63 -9.19 6.50 -3.64
CA GLU A 63 -9.51 7.92 -3.47
C GLU A 63 -8.32 8.80 -3.88
N PHE A 64 -7.65 8.46 -4.98
CA PHE A 64 -6.41 9.12 -5.43
C PHE A 64 -6.53 10.62 -5.72
N GLU A 65 -7.74 11.12 -5.96
CA GLU A 65 -8.01 12.55 -6.16
C GLU A 65 -7.91 13.34 -4.84
N GLU A 66 -8.03 12.66 -3.70
CA GLU A 66 -7.90 13.25 -2.37
C GLU A 66 -6.44 13.43 -1.97
N THR A 67 -6.19 14.36 -1.06
CA THR A 67 -4.86 14.53 -0.47
C THR A 67 -4.63 13.49 0.63
N TYR A 68 -3.59 12.68 0.47
CA TYR A 68 -3.19 11.72 1.50
C TYR A 68 -2.76 12.46 2.77
N THR A 69 -3.35 12.05 3.89
CA THR A 69 -2.97 12.52 5.23
C THR A 69 -2.76 11.34 6.15
N SER A 70 -1.98 11.57 7.19
CA SER A 70 -1.65 10.59 8.23
C SER A 70 -1.31 11.31 9.53
N TRP A 71 -1.02 10.55 10.57
CA TRP A 71 -0.44 11.09 11.81
C TRP A 71 0.86 11.89 11.60
N ILE A 72 1.60 11.61 10.53
CA ILE A 72 2.82 12.35 10.19
C ILE A 72 2.49 13.79 9.74
N THR A 73 1.41 13.95 8.99
CA THR A 73 0.97 15.25 8.45
C THR A 73 0.02 15.99 9.42
N ASP A 74 -0.04 15.58 10.68
CA ASP A 74 -1.00 16.10 11.66
C ASP A 74 -0.90 17.62 11.86
N SER A 75 0.28 18.24 11.69
CA SER A 75 0.42 19.71 11.70
C SER A 75 -0.43 20.41 10.64
N MET A 76 -0.73 19.75 9.52
CA MET A 76 -1.58 20.30 8.45
C MET A 76 -3.06 20.33 8.84
N LEU A 77 -3.46 19.51 9.80
CA LEU A 77 -4.86 19.35 10.22
C LEU A 77 -5.21 20.22 11.44
N GLY A 78 -4.38 21.24 11.73
CA GLY A 78 -4.63 22.25 12.76
C GLY A 78 -4.64 21.72 14.19
N THR A 79 -4.28 20.46 14.41
CA THR A 79 -4.28 19.80 15.72
C THR A 79 -2.84 19.61 16.14
N ARG A 80 -2.42 20.27 17.22
CA ARG A 80 -1.06 20.12 17.77
C ARG A 80 -1.18 19.50 19.15
N TRP A 81 -1.02 18.19 19.23
CA TRP A 81 -1.03 17.48 20.50
C TRP A 81 0.22 17.85 21.32
N PRO A 82 0.15 17.87 22.67
CA PRO A 82 1.33 18.09 23.50
C PRO A 82 2.43 17.08 23.16
N GLY A 83 3.61 17.55 22.75
CA GLY A 83 4.72 16.70 22.34
C GLY A 83 4.81 16.39 20.83
N TYR A 84 3.99 17.04 19.99
CA TYR A 84 4.05 16.91 18.52
C TYR A 84 5.48 17.00 17.96
N ASP A 85 6.24 18.02 18.37
CA ASP A 85 7.61 18.25 17.88
C ASP A 85 8.56 17.08 18.19
N ARG A 86 8.26 16.29 19.23
CA ARG A 86 9.07 15.14 19.67
C ARG A 86 8.82 13.87 18.87
N HIS A 87 7.65 13.73 18.23
CA HIS A 87 7.23 12.52 17.53
C HIS A 87 6.99 12.70 16.03
N TYR A 88 6.62 13.90 15.58
CA TYR A 88 6.18 14.17 14.20
C TYR A 88 6.72 15.49 13.62
N GLY A 89 7.59 16.20 14.34
CA GLY A 89 8.16 17.47 13.90
C GLY A 89 9.00 17.39 12.61
N TYR A 90 9.42 16.19 12.19
CA TYR A 90 10.18 16.02 10.95
C TYR A 90 9.36 16.36 9.70
N TRP A 91 8.02 16.24 9.71
CA TRP A 91 7.20 16.68 8.58
C TRP A 91 7.38 18.18 8.29
N LEU A 92 7.46 19.01 9.34
CA LEU A 92 7.75 20.44 9.22
C LEU A 92 9.14 20.67 8.58
N THR A 93 10.12 19.83 8.89
CA THR A 93 11.46 19.93 8.29
C THR A 93 11.45 19.55 6.81
N TRP A 94 10.61 18.60 6.39
CA TRP A 94 10.45 18.22 4.99
C TRP A 94 9.76 19.32 4.20
N MET A 95 8.70 19.92 4.76
CA MET A 95 8.05 21.08 4.17
C MET A 95 9.00 22.28 4.07
N ALA A 96 9.81 22.54 5.11
CA ALA A 96 10.82 23.59 5.09
C ALA A 96 11.84 23.38 3.96
N ALA A 97 12.36 22.15 3.81
CA ALA A 97 13.28 21.79 2.74
C ALA A 97 12.63 21.96 1.35
N ALA A 98 11.36 21.58 1.19
CA ALA A 98 10.61 21.68 -0.06
C ALA A 98 10.46 23.12 -0.60
N HIS A 99 10.64 24.15 0.23
CA HIS A 99 10.67 25.53 -0.23
C HIS A 99 11.95 25.90 -1.01
N THR A 100 13.03 25.15 -0.83
CA THR A 100 14.36 25.50 -1.37
C THR A 100 15.00 24.39 -2.21
N ASP A 101 14.58 23.13 -2.02
CA ASP A 101 15.12 21.97 -2.71
C ASP A 101 14.04 21.31 -3.57
N ALA A 102 14.34 21.17 -4.87
CA ALA A 102 13.39 20.61 -5.86
C ALA A 102 13.09 19.12 -5.62
N ARG A 103 14.06 18.35 -5.12
CA ARG A 103 13.86 16.94 -4.78
C ARG A 103 12.95 16.82 -3.55
N ALA A 104 13.21 17.61 -2.50
CA ALA A 104 12.36 17.65 -1.32
C ALA A 104 10.93 18.08 -1.67
N LYS A 105 10.79 19.07 -2.57
CA LYS A 105 9.48 19.50 -3.09
C LYS A 105 8.75 18.36 -3.79
N LYS A 106 9.44 17.59 -4.64
CA LYS A 106 8.87 16.43 -5.31
C LYS A 106 8.43 15.36 -4.30
N LEU A 107 9.28 15.02 -3.34
CA LEU A 107 8.96 14.00 -2.32
C LEU A 107 7.75 14.38 -1.46
N VAL A 108 7.65 15.64 -1.03
CA VAL A 108 6.48 16.13 -0.28
C VAL A 108 5.23 16.07 -1.15
N ASN A 109 5.32 16.47 -2.42
CA ASN A 109 4.20 16.39 -3.35
C ASN A 109 3.74 14.94 -3.56
N ASP A 110 4.66 14.01 -3.84
CA ASP A 110 4.35 12.61 -4.10
C ASP A 110 3.78 11.91 -2.84
N TYR A 111 4.23 12.31 -1.65
CA TYR A 111 3.66 11.80 -0.39
C TYR A 111 2.18 12.18 -0.23
N LEU A 112 1.83 13.42 -0.57
CA LEU A 112 0.49 13.99 -0.44
C LEU A 112 -0.43 13.59 -1.60
N HIS A 113 0.11 13.43 -2.81
CA HIS A 113 -0.64 13.18 -4.03
C HIS A 113 -0.16 11.88 -4.66
N ARG A 114 -0.87 10.80 -4.32
CA ARG A 114 -0.56 9.47 -4.81
C ARG A 114 -1.40 9.17 -6.05
N PRO A 115 -0.83 8.52 -7.09
CA PRO A 115 -1.59 8.16 -8.28
C PRO A 115 -2.57 7.03 -7.98
N ALA A 116 -3.56 6.80 -8.86
CA ALA A 116 -4.52 5.71 -8.72
C ALA A 116 -3.87 4.32 -8.65
N GLU A 117 -2.76 4.14 -9.37
CA GLU A 117 -1.97 2.90 -9.41
C GLU A 117 -0.49 3.16 -9.17
N GLU A 118 0.12 2.32 -8.34
CA GLU A 118 1.56 2.28 -8.13
C GLU A 118 2.06 0.84 -8.31
N LEU A 119 3.19 0.69 -9.00
CA LEU A 119 3.88 -0.59 -9.16
C LEU A 119 5.37 -0.36 -8.95
N TYR A 120 5.99 -1.22 -8.15
CA TYR A 120 7.42 -1.14 -7.84
C TYR A 120 8.09 -2.50 -8.08
N ASP A 121 9.26 -2.49 -8.69
CA ASP A 121 10.18 -3.64 -8.70
C ASP A 121 11.09 -3.54 -7.48
N LEU A 122 10.77 -4.29 -6.44
CA LEU A 122 11.46 -4.28 -5.14
C LEU A 122 12.89 -4.83 -5.21
N THR A 123 13.27 -5.48 -6.31
CA THR A 123 14.66 -5.92 -6.52
C THR A 123 15.51 -4.77 -7.06
N ALA A 124 14.96 -3.98 -7.98
CA ALA A 124 15.65 -2.85 -8.58
C ALA A 124 15.53 -1.56 -7.74
N ASP A 125 14.41 -1.40 -7.04
CA ASP A 125 14.02 -0.23 -6.26
C ASP A 125 13.45 -0.68 -4.90
N PRO A 126 14.34 -1.10 -3.96
CA PRO A 126 13.91 -1.59 -2.64
C PRO A 126 13.25 -0.51 -1.77
N ASP A 127 13.48 0.77 -2.09
CA ASP A 127 12.93 1.93 -1.37
C ASP A 127 11.63 2.45 -1.98
N GLU A 128 11.11 1.82 -3.05
CA GLU A 128 9.84 2.15 -3.70
C GLU A 128 9.74 3.63 -4.15
N GLN A 129 10.85 4.20 -4.67
CA GLN A 129 10.93 5.59 -5.11
C GLN A 129 10.55 5.81 -6.58
N HIS A 130 10.53 4.75 -7.40
CA HIS A 130 10.27 4.82 -8.84
C HIS A 130 9.05 3.97 -9.23
N ASN A 131 7.90 4.63 -9.36
CA ASN A 131 6.66 3.99 -9.80
C ASN A 131 6.73 3.64 -11.30
N ILE A 132 6.74 2.34 -11.59
CA ILE A 132 6.82 1.77 -12.96
C ILE A 132 5.46 1.37 -13.54
N ALA A 133 4.33 1.73 -12.90
CA ALA A 133 2.99 1.28 -13.31
C ALA A 133 2.60 1.65 -14.75
N ASN A 134 3.22 2.67 -15.34
CA ASN A 134 2.96 3.12 -16.70
C ASN A 134 4.00 2.64 -17.72
N GLU A 135 4.98 1.84 -17.30
CA GLU A 135 6.00 1.33 -18.21
C GLU A 135 5.46 0.12 -19.00
N PRO A 136 5.61 0.10 -20.35
CA PRO A 136 5.11 -1.00 -21.17
C PRO A 136 5.67 -2.38 -20.79
N ALA A 137 6.92 -2.42 -20.30
CA ALA A 137 7.62 -3.65 -19.96
C ALA A 137 7.00 -4.42 -18.78
N VAL A 138 6.21 -3.75 -17.93
CA VAL A 138 5.56 -4.36 -16.75
C VAL A 138 4.04 -4.41 -16.87
N HIS A 139 3.50 -4.15 -18.06
CA HIS A 139 2.07 -4.10 -18.31
C HIS A 139 1.35 -5.38 -17.84
N ASP A 140 1.82 -6.56 -18.28
CA ASP A 140 1.17 -7.83 -17.96
C ASP A 140 1.27 -8.16 -16.46
N ILE A 141 2.39 -7.79 -15.84
CA ILE A 141 2.62 -7.94 -14.41
C ILE A 141 1.62 -7.07 -13.63
N LYS A 142 1.45 -5.81 -14.04
CA LYS A 142 0.46 -4.91 -13.45
C LYS A 142 -0.94 -5.48 -13.54
N LEU A 143 -1.34 -6.00 -14.71
CA LEU A 143 -2.69 -6.52 -14.92
C LEU A 143 -2.96 -7.78 -14.09
N ASP A 144 -2.02 -8.72 -14.01
CA ASP A 144 -2.16 -9.91 -13.16
C ASP A 144 -2.33 -9.51 -11.69
N LEU A 145 -1.47 -8.63 -11.18
CA LEU A 145 -1.55 -8.15 -9.79
C LEU A 145 -2.83 -7.35 -9.53
N ARG A 146 -3.25 -6.49 -10.47
CA ARG A 146 -4.52 -5.75 -10.41
C ARG A 146 -5.70 -6.71 -10.31
N GLN A 147 -5.75 -7.74 -11.15
CA GLN A 147 -6.85 -8.71 -11.16
C GLN A 147 -6.90 -9.52 -9.86
N ARG A 148 -5.74 -9.97 -9.35
CA ARG A 148 -5.66 -10.69 -8.06
C ARG A 148 -6.13 -9.82 -6.90
N LEU A 149 -5.66 -8.57 -6.84
CA LEU A 149 -6.07 -7.63 -5.79
C LEU A 149 -7.56 -7.32 -5.87
N LYS A 150 -8.08 -7.05 -7.07
CA LYS A 150 -9.52 -6.85 -7.31
C LYS A 150 -10.34 -8.03 -6.78
N GLN A 151 -9.98 -9.25 -7.18
CA GLN A 151 -10.69 -10.45 -6.78
C GLN A 151 -10.62 -10.67 -5.27
N TRP A 152 -9.46 -10.44 -4.66
CA TRP A 152 -9.30 -10.54 -3.22
C TRP A 152 -10.20 -9.55 -2.48
N MET A 153 -10.21 -8.28 -2.88
CA MET A 153 -11.10 -7.27 -2.27
C MET A 153 -12.58 -7.67 -2.34
N ILE A 154 -13.04 -8.25 -3.46
CA ILE A 154 -14.41 -8.79 -3.57
C ILE A 154 -14.64 -9.92 -2.56
N THR A 155 -13.71 -10.87 -2.45
CA THR A 155 -13.85 -12.00 -1.51
C THR A 155 -13.87 -11.59 -0.05
N GLN A 156 -13.14 -10.52 0.29
CA GLN A 156 -13.11 -9.96 1.65
C GLN A 156 -14.33 -9.07 1.96
N GLN A 157 -15.23 -8.88 0.99
CA GLN A 157 -16.34 -7.93 1.11
C GLN A 157 -15.84 -6.52 1.51
N ASP A 158 -14.71 -6.11 0.93
CA ASP A 158 -14.05 -4.85 1.28
C ASP A 158 -14.96 -3.65 0.99
N VAL A 159 -15.24 -2.85 2.01
CA VAL A 159 -16.15 -1.70 1.91
C VAL A 159 -15.61 -0.59 1.01
N HIS A 160 -14.31 -0.59 0.71
CA HIS A 160 -13.66 0.36 -0.21
C HIS A 160 -13.49 -0.23 -1.62
N TYR A 161 -14.09 -1.38 -1.91
CA TYR A 161 -14.18 -1.90 -3.27
C TYR A 161 -15.14 -1.07 -4.13
N SER A 162 -14.73 -0.75 -5.36
CA SER A 162 -15.57 -0.09 -6.35
C SER A 162 -15.27 -0.63 -7.74
N GLU A 163 -16.27 -1.25 -8.38
CA GLU A 163 -16.16 -1.68 -9.78
C GLU A 163 -15.90 -0.48 -10.70
N ALA A 164 -16.55 0.66 -10.43
CA ALA A 164 -16.37 1.89 -11.20
C ALA A 164 -14.93 2.41 -11.12
N PHE A 165 -14.27 2.32 -9.96
CA PHE A 165 -12.86 2.66 -9.82
C PHE A 165 -11.97 1.74 -10.66
N PHE A 166 -12.13 0.41 -10.53
CA PHE A 166 -11.30 -0.51 -11.32
C PHE A 166 -11.54 -0.40 -12.83
N ALA A 167 -12.76 -0.03 -13.24
CA ALA A 167 -13.11 0.23 -14.64
C ALA A 167 -12.59 1.58 -15.16
N SER A 168 -12.33 2.56 -14.29
CA SER A 168 -11.76 3.85 -14.68
C SER A 168 -10.23 3.82 -14.85
N LEU A 169 -9.58 2.81 -14.28
CA LEU A 169 -8.14 2.62 -14.46
C LEU A 169 -7.79 2.43 -15.95
N PRO A 170 -6.61 2.91 -16.40
CA PRO A 170 -6.19 2.77 -17.78
C PRO A 170 -6.35 1.32 -18.27
N SER A 171 -7.10 1.19 -19.36
CA SER A 171 -7.36 -0.10 -20.01
C SER A 171 -6.06 -0.70 -20.54
N PRO A 172 -5.99 -2.04 -20.69
CA PRO A 172 -4.95 -2.67 -21.49
C PRO A 172 -5.06 -2.10 -22.91
N ASN A 173 -4.07 -1.34 -23.35
CA ASN A 173 -3.99 -0.97 -24.77
C ASN A 173 -3.67 -2.27 -25.52
N PHE A 174 -4.64 -2.76 -26.30
CA PHE A 174 -4.44 -3.80 -27.30
C PHE A 174 -3.91 -3.19 -28.60
#